data_AF-A0A7V7UVV8-F1
#
_entry.id   AF-A0A7V7UVV8-F1
#
_cell.length_a   1.000
_cell.length_b   1.000
_cell.length_c   1.000
_cell.angle_alpha   90.00
_cell.angle_beta   90.00
_cell.angle_gamma   90.00
#
_symmetry.space_group_name_H-M   'P 1'
#
loop_
_entity.id
_entity.type
_entity.pdbx_description
1 polymer ?
#
loop_
_entity_poly.entity_id
_entity_poly.type
_entity_poly.pdbx_seq_one_letter_code
_entity_poly.pdbx_strand_id
1 'polypeptide(L)' 'MTAFRYEIIRGSGFRQPQITRVIFDDGSTAEFKLGHYLSKRKIIELLPRMVMDSRDLRRKAV' A
#
# COMPACT_ATOMS: atom_id res chain seq x y z
N MET A 1 -10.62 -11.34 -9.31
CA MET A 1 -9.82 -10.19 -8.82
C MET A 1 -10.37 -9.80 -7.46
N THR A 2 -9.57 -9.88 -6.39
CA THR A 2 -9.98 -9.32 -5.09
C THR A 2 -10.01 -7.81 -5.17
N ALA A 3 -11.14 -7.22 -4.82
CA ALA A 3 -11.24 -5.80 -4.59
C ALA A 3 -10.41 -5.46 -3.34
N PHE A 4 -9.71 -4.34 -3.34
CA PHE A 4 -9.06 -3.80 -2.15
C PHE A 4 -9.30 -2.30 -2.12
N ARG A 5 -9.49 -1.74 -0.93
CA ARG A 5 -9.59 -0.29 -0.72
C ARG A 5 -8.21 0.23 -0.32
N TYR A 6 -7.90 1.48 -0.64
CA TYR A 6 -6.64 2.10 -0.21
C TYR A 6 -6.85 3.54 0.25
N GLU A 7 -6.03 3.96 1.19
CA GLU A 7 -5.95 5.32 1.71
C GLU A 7 -4.50 5.80 1.65
N ILE A 8 -4.28 7.03 1.19
CA ILE A 8 -2.96 7.67 1.21
C ILE A 8 -2.90 8.57 2.45
N ILE A 9 -2.13 8.16 3.43
CA ILE A 9 -1.84 8.93 4.64
C ILE A 9 -0.78 9.96 4.28
N ARG A 10 -1.20 11.22 4.13
CA ARG A 10 -0.28 12.33 3.90
C ARG A 10 0.42 12.68 5.20
N GLY A 11 1.72 12.43 5.27
CA GLY A 11 2.56 12.94 6.35
C GLY A 11 2.53 14.46 6.39
N SER A 12 2.64 15.05 7.58
CA SER A 12 2.54 16.49 7.83
C SER A 12 3.79 17.29 7.42
N GLY A 13 4.64 16.75 6.55
CA GLY A 13 5.87 17.42 6.10
C GLY A 13 6.31 17.05 4.70
N PHE A 14 6.85 18.04 3.97
CA PHE A 14 7.28 17.96 2.56
C PHE A 14 8.37 16.91 2.27
N ARG A 15 9.03 16.36 3.32
CA ARG A 15 10.07 15.33 3.24
C ARG A 15 9.66 13.98 3.83
N GLN A 16 8.43 13.83 4.31
CA GLN A 16 7.99 12.56 4.89
C GLN A 16 7.63 11.56 3.79
N PRO A 17 8.02 10.28 3.92
CA PRO A 17 7.56 9.24 3.01
C PRO A 17 6.03 9.18 3.03
N GLN A 18 5.43 9.00 1.86
CA GLN A 18 3.99 8.82 1.77
C GLN A 18 3.65 7.42 2.26
N ILE A 19 2.74 7.31 3.22
CA ILE A 19 2.28 6.01 3.71
C ILE A 19 0.99 5.69 2.98
N THR A 20 0.94 4.54 2.29
CA THR A 20 -0.28 4.04 1.68
C THR A 20 -0.77 2.84 2.48
N ARG A 21 -1.96 2.96 3.06
CA ARG A 21 -2.63 1.87 3.77
C ARG A 21 -3.60 1.18 2.82
N VAL A 22 -3.45 -0.12 2.66
CA VAL A 22 -4.40 -0.98 1.94
C VAL A 22 -5.27 -1.69 2.95
N ILE A 23 -6.58 -1.70 2.70
CA ILE A 23 -7.60 -2.37 3.50
C ILE A 23 -8.16 -3.50 2.64
N PHE A 24 -8.01 -4.72 3.15
CA PHE A 24 -8.48 -5.94 2.51
C PHE A 24 -9.91 -6.27 2.90
N ASP A 25 -10.55 -7.16 2.14
CA ASP A 25 -11.94 -7.59 2.40
C ASP A 25 -12.09 -8.32 3.75
N ASP A 26 -11.02 -8.93 4.28
CA ASP A 26 -10.99 -9.56 5.61
C ASP A 26 -10.85 -8.55 6.76
N GLY A 27 -10.84 -7.25 6.45
CA GLY A 27 -10.61 -6.17 7.41
C GLY A 27 -9.15 -6.00 7.82
N SER A 28 -8.24 -6.89 7.36
CA SER A 28 -6.81 -6.72 7.61
C SER A 28 -6.27 -5.51 6.84
N THR A 29 -5.19 -4.94 7.35
CA THR A 29 -4.55 -3.78 6.72
C THR A 29 -3.07 -4.04 6.48
N ALA A 30 -2.56 -3.50 5.38
CA ALA A 30 -1.13 -3.46 5.09
C ALA A 30 -0.70 -2.02 4.84
N GLU A 31 0.39 -1.61 5.48
CA GLU A 31 0.96 -0.28 5.28
C GLU A 31 2.22 -0.35 4.44
N PHE A 32 2.30 0.52 3.45
CA PHE A 32 3.45 0.62 2.58
C PHE A 32 4.06 2.02 2.66
N LYS A 33 5.34 2.08 3.00
CA LYS A 33 6.13 3.32 2.99
C LYS A 33 6.65 3.55 1.58
N LEU A 34 6.12 4.58 0.93
CA LEU A 34 6.47 4.98 -0.43
C LEU A 34 7.37 6.22 -0.41
N GLY A 35 8.29 6.28 -1.36
CA GLY A 35 9.19 7.42 -1.52
C GLY A 35 8.44 8.75 -1.67
N HIS A 36 9.01 9.82 -1.14
CA HIS A 36 8.40 11.16 -1.10
C HIS A 36 8.16 11.77 -2.50
N TYR A 37 8.84 11.29 -3.54
CA TYR A 37 8.69 11.76 -4.93
C TYR A 37 7.62 11.01 -5.76
N LEU A 38 6.89 10.05 -5.16
CA LEU A 38 5.89 9.30 -5.91
C LEU A 38 4.59 10.09 -6.08
N SER A 39 4.18 10.27 -7.32
CA SER A 39 2.88 10.83 -7.65
C SER A 39 1.76 9.84 -7.33
N LYS A 40 0.55 10.32 -7.04
CA LYS A 40 -0.62 9.46 -6.80
C LYS A 40 -0.84 8.43 -7.92
N ARG A 41 -0.66 8.84 -9.18
CA ARG A 41 -0.76 7.95 -10.34
C ARG A 41 0.23 6.80 -10.23
N LYS A 42 1.49 7.08 -9.85
CA LYS A 42 2.51 6.06 -9.71
C LYS A 42 2.21 5.10 -8.56
N ILE A 43 1.64 5.61 -7.47
CA ILE A 43 1.18 4.79 -6.34
C ILE A 43 0.10 3.79 -6.80
N ILE A 44 -0.89 4.26 -7.56
CA ILE A 44 -1.96 3.41 -8.11
C ILE A 44 -1.41 2.33 -9.05
N GLU A 45 -0.42 2.67 -9.88
CA GLU A 45 0.25 1.70 -10.77
C GLU A 45 1.01 0.61 -9.99
N LEU A 46 1.60 0.95 -8.83
CA LEU A 46 2.40 0.03 -8.04
C LEU A 46 1.56 -0.84 -7.08
N LEU A 47 0.40 -0.33 -6.65
CA LEU A 47 -0.47 -0.96 -5.65
C LEU A 47 -0.80 -2.43 -5.94
N PRO A 48 -1.23 -2.84 -7.15
CA PRO A 48 -1.55 -4.24 -7.43
C PRO A 48 -0.39 -5.19 -7.16
N ARG A 49 0.82 -4.81 -7.56
CA ARG A 49 2.04 -5.62 -7.39
C ARG A 49 2.40 -5.74 -5.91
N MET A 50 2.38 -4.63 -5.18
CA MET A 50 2.69 -4.58 -3.76
C MET A 50 1.71 -5.42 -2.92
N VAL A 51 0.42 -5.39 -3.30
CA VAL A 51 -0.62 -6.20 -2.69
C VAL A 51 -0.41 -7.69 -2.95
N MET A 52 -0.01 -8.08 -4.18
CA MET A 52 0.33 -9.46 -4.50
C MET A 52 1.54 -9.95 -3.71
N ASP A 53 2.62 -9.18 -3.68
CA ASP A 53 3.85 -9.52 -2.95
C ASP A 53 3.58 -9.69 -1.43
N SER A 54 2.72 -8.83 -0.87
CA SER A 54 2.29 -8.92 0.53
C SER A 54 1.51 -10.21 0.85
N ARG A 55 0.69 -10.70 -0.07
CA ARG A 55 -0.06 -11.95 0.11
C ARG A 55 0.84 -13.17 0.08
N ASP A 56 1.84 -13.17 -0.79
CA ASP A 56 2.82 -14.26 -0.86
C ASP A 56 3.69 -14.30 0.40
N LEU A 57 4.07 -13.13 0.94
CA LEU A 57 4.74 -13.04 2.23
C LEU A 57 3.89 -13.61 3.37
N ARG A 58 2.59 -13.31 3.41
CA ARG A 58 1.66 -13.85 4.42
C ARG A 58 1.45 -15.36 4.28
N ARG A 59 1.45 -15.91 3.06
CA ARG A 59 1.33 -17.35 2.81
C ARG A 59 2.59 -18.14 3.19
N LYS A 60 3.78 -17.55 3.06
CA LYS A 60 5.06 -18.21 3.41
C LYS A 60 5.39 -18.18 4.90
N ALA A 61 4.72 -17.32 5.67
CA ALA A 61 4.92 -17.20 7.11
C ALA A 61 4.08 -18.19 7.94
N VAL A 62 3.32 -19.07 7.27
CA VAL A 62 2.54 -20.18 7.84
C VAL A 62 3.21 -21.49 7.41
#